data_AF-A0A7X1TXU5-F1
#
_entry.id   AF-A0A7X1TXU5-F1
#
_cell.length_a   1.000
_cell.length_b   1.000
_cell.length_c   1.000
_cell.angle_alpha   90.00
_cell.angle_beta   90.00
_cell.angle_gamma   90.00
#
_symmetry.space_group_name_H-M   'P 1'
#
loop_
_entity.id
_entity.type
_entity.pdbx_description
1 polymer ?
#
loop_
_entity_poly.entity_id
_entity_poly.type
_entity_poly.pdbx_seq_one_letter_code
_entity_poly.pdbx_strand_id
1 'polypeptide(L)'
;MIPRALEAEIVRLYHAEGWPIGTIARQLRVHHATVRRALRSAGVEVAPKIVRSSMIDPYRAFIVETLTKYPSLRASRLYAMVRARGYPGAADHFRALVASLRPRPAPEAYLRLRTLPGE
;
A
#
# COMPACT_ATOMS: atom_id res chain seq x y z
N MET A 1 -4.49 24.94 8.70
CA MET A 1 -5.01 24.77 10.07
C MET A 1 -6.53 24.63 9.97
N ILE A 2 -7.15 23.70 10.70
CA ILE A 2 -8.61 23.48 10.61
C ILE A 2 -9.29 24.41 11.62
N PRO A 3 -10.51 24.92 11.38
CA PRO A 3 -11.25 25.68 12.38
C PRO A 3 -11.50 24.84 13.65
N ARG A 4 -11.35 25.45 14.83
CA ARG A 4 -11.51 24.78 16.14
C ARG A 4 -12.90 24.14 16.32
N ALA A 5 -13.93 24.74 15.73
CA ALA A 5 -15.29 24.19 15.71
C ALA A 5 -15.36 22.84 14.98
N LEU A 6 -14.67 22.71 13.85
CA LEU A 6 -14.64 21.47 13.07
C LEU A 6 -13.85 20.38 13.79
N GLU A 7 -12.76 20.74 14.49
CA GLU A 7 -12.03 19.79 15.34
C GLU A 7 -12.89 19.27 16.49
N ALA A 8 -13.63 20.14 17.18
CA ALA A 8 -14.54 19.75 18.24
C ALA A 8 -15.65 18.81 17.72
N GLU A 9 -16.18 19.08 16.53
CA GLU A 9 -17.18 18.22 15.91
C GLU A 9 -16.62 16.84 15.53
N ILE A 10 -15.40 16.78 15.00
CA ILE A 10 -14.70 15.51 14.72
C ILE A 10 -14.55 14.69 16.01
N VAL A 11 -14.10 15.31 17.10
CA VAL A 11 -13.91 14.65 18.40
C VAL A 11 -15.25 14.18 18.96
N ARG A 12 -16.30 14.99 18.87
CA ARG A 12 -17.66 14.62 19.29
C ARG A 12 -18.17 13.40 18.52
N LEU A 13 -18.12 13.41 17.18
CA LEU A 13 -18.58 12.30 16.35
C LEU A 13 -17.79 11.01 16.63
N TYR A 14 -16.50 11.13 16.96
CA TYR A 14 -15.66 9.99 17.28
C TYR A 14 -15.95 9.42 18.68
N HIS A 15 -16.05 10.27 19.72
CA HIS A 15 -16.24 9.80 21.10
C HIS A 15 -17.70 9.55 21.49
N ALA A 16 -18.61 10.44 21.11
CA ALA A 16 -20.02 10.34 21.50
C ALA A 16 -20.78 9.32 20.67
N GLU A 17 -20.52 9.28 19.35
CA GLU A 17 -21.26 8.43 18.42
C GLU A 17 -20.45 7.20 17.97
N GLY A 18 -19.14 7.15 18.25
CA GLY A 18 -18.29 6.01 17.90
C GLY A 18 -18.04 5.84 16.40
N TRP A 19 -18.18 6.91 15.61
CA TRP A 19 -18.11 6.80 14.16
C TRP A 19 -16.69 6.48 13.66
N PRO A 20 -16.56 5.61 12.65
CA PRO A 20 -15.26 5.36 12.05
C PRO A 20 -14.78 6.59 11.26
N ILE A 21 -13.47 6.79 11.23
CA ILE A 21 -12.81 7.95 10.60
C ILE A 21 -13.27 8.19 9.17
N GLY A 22 -13.49 7.12 8.40
CA GLY A 22 -13.97 7.21 7.01
C GLY A 22 -15.39 7.77 6.90
N THR A 23 -16.26 7.48 7.87
CA THR A 23 -17.62 8.01 7.93
C THR A 23 -17.61 9.48 8.32
N ILE A 24 -16.83 9.86 9.34
CA ILE A 24 -16.65 11.27 9.73
C ILE A 24 -16.11 12.09 8.55
N ALA A 25 -15.11 11.56 7.84
CA ALA A 25 -14.53 12.21 6.67
C ALA A 25 -15.56 12.46 5.56
N ARG A 26 -16.41 11.47 5.27
CA ARG A 26 -17.48 11.59 4.27
C ARG A 26 -18.55 12.59 4.71
N GLN A 27 -18.96 12.55 5.97
CA GLN A 27 -20.00 13.44 6.51
C GLN A 27 -19.57 14.90 6.51
N LEU A 28 -18.37 15.18 7.04
CA LEU A 28 -17.83 16.54 7.14
C LEU A 28 -17.15 17.00 5.84
N ARG A 29 -17.16 16.17 4.78
CA ARG A 29 -16.51 16.42 3.49
C ARG A 29 -15.05 16.83 3.60
N VAL A 30 -14.33 16.24 4.56
CA VAL A 30 -12.91 16.47 4.79
C VAL A 30 -12.11 15.22 4.43
N HIS A 31 -10.85 15.41 4.04
CA HIS A 31 -9.97 14.28 3.79
C HIS A 31 -9.73 13.47 5.08
N HIS A 32 -9.74 12.14 5.00
CA HIS A 32 -9.58 11.25 6.16
C HIS A 32 -8.27 11.48 6.95
N ALA A 33 -7.22 12.00 6.28
CA ALA A 33 -5.99 12.41 6.96
C ALA A 33 -6.19 13.63 7.88
N THR A 34 -7.06 14.55 7.49
CA THR A 34 -7.45 15.73 8.28
C THR A 34 -8.15 15.29 9.57
N VAL A 35 -9.05 14.32 9.48
CA VAL A 35 -9.73 13.71 10.64
C VAL A 35 -8.73 13.02 11.57
N ARG A 36 -7.80 12.21 11.02
CA ARG A 36 -6.72 11.61 11.84
C ARG A 36 -5.88 12.65 12.55
N ARG A 37 -5.53 13.75 11.87
CA ARG A 37 -4.72 14.82 12.47
C ARG A 37 -5.46 15.52 13.60
N ALA A 38 -6.76 15.81 13.41
CA ALA A 38 -7.60 16.40 14.44
C ALA A 38 -7.73 15.49 15.66
N LEU A 39 -7.99 14.19 15.45
CA LEU A 39 -8.04 13.20 16.54
C LEU A 39 -6.71 13.09 17.29
N ARG A 40 -5.57 13.05 16.57
CA ARG A 40 -4.24 13.05 17.19
C ARG A 40 -3.98 14.32 18.01
N SER A 41 -4.37 15.49 17.48
CA SER A 41 -4.23 16.77 18.20
C SER A 41 -5.09 16.82 19.47
N ALA A 42 -6.19 16.07 19.51
CA ALA A 42 -7.06 15.92 20.67
C ALA A 42 -6.60 14.81 21.64
N GLY A 43 -5.43 14.20 21.42
CA GLY A 43 -4.89 13.14 22.29
C GLY A 43 -5.43 11.74 22.01
N VAL A 44 -6.16 11.53 20.91
CA VAL A 44 -6.64 10.20 20.51
C VAL A 44 -5.56 9.48 19.71
N GLU A 45 -5.02 8.40 20.27
CA GLU A 45 -4.16 7.49 19.53
C GLU A 45 -4.98 6.67 18.53
N VAL A 46 -5.04 7.16 17.29
CA VAL A 46 -5.60 6.38 16.19
C VAL A 46 -4.62 5.26 15.84
N ALA A 47 -4.98 4.02 16.18
CA ALA A 47 -4.19 2.85 15.84
C ALA A 47 -3.86 2.84 14.33
N PRO A 48 -2.61 2.53 13.95
CA PRO A 48 -2.23 2.42 12.56
C PRO A 48 -3.10 1.35 11.87
N LYS A 49 -3.41 1.58 10.59
CA LYS A 49 -4.15 0.60 9.79
C LYS A 49 -3.34 -0.70 9.79
N ILE A 50 -3.91 -1.76 10.36
CA ILE A 50 -3.32 -3.10 10.30
C ILE A 50 -3.25 -3.49 8.83
N VAL A 51 -2.04 -3.50 8.27
CA VAL A 51 -1.79 -4.09 6.96
C VAL A 51 -1.93 -5.59 7.17
N ARG A 52 -3.00 -6.17 6.62
CA ARG A 52 -3.20 -7.63 6.71
C ARG A 52 -2.02 -8.31 6.03
N SER A 53 -1.41 -9.24 6.75
CA SER A 53 -0.37 -10.08 6.19
C SER A 53 -0.95 -10.87 5.01
N SER A 54 -0.31 -10.78 3.86
CA SER A 54 -0.66 -11.54 2.67
C SER A 54 -0.23 -13.00 2.82
N MET A 55 -0.90 -13.92 2.14
CA MET A 55 -0.53 -15.36 2.14
C MET A 55 0.90 -15.62 1.63
N ILE A 56 1.47 -14.65 0.91
CA ILE A 56 2.84 -14.70 0.39
C ILE A 56 3.88 -14.32 1.45
N ASP A 57 3.48 -13.69 2.56
CA ASP A 57 4.41 -13.12 3.54
C ASP A 57 5.34 -14.15 4.16
N PRO A 58 4.89 -15.37 4.53
CA PRO A 58 5.79 -16.43 4.99
C PRO A 58 6.87 -16.82 3.96
N TYR A 59 6.58 -16.65 2.68
CA TYR A 59 7.47 -17.02 1.57
C TYR A 59 8.22 -15.83 0.99
N ARG A 60 7.96 -14.60 1.46
CA ARG A 60 8.50 -13.37 0.88
C ARG A 60 10.02 -13.32 0.93
N ALA A 61 10.61 -13.73 2.04
CA ALA A 61 12.08 -13.78 2.20
C ALA A 61 12.71 -14.69 1.14
N PHE A 62 12.17 -15.90 0.97
CA PHE A 62 12.63 -16.85 -0.04
C PHE A 62 12.48 -16.33 -1.49
N ILE A 63 11.36 -15.66 -1.77
CA ILE A 63 11.09 -15.08 -3.09
C ILE A 63 12.11 -13.98 -3.40
N VAL A 64 12.34 -13.07 -2.46
CA VAL A 64 13.31 -11.98 -2.63
C VAL A 64 14.71 -12.53 -2.82
N GLU A 65 15.15 -13.46 -1.97
CA GLU A 65 16.47 -14.08 -2.09
C GLU A 65 16.66 -14.77 -3.46
N THR A 66 15.63 -15.49 -3.91
CA THR A 66 15.65 -16.18 -5.21
C THR A 66 15.69 -15.20 -6.38
N LEU A 67 14.95 -14.09 -6.31
CA LEU A 67 14.94 -13.06 -7.36
C LEU A 67 16.24 -12.23 -7.36
N THR A 68 16.88 -12.04 -6.22
CA THR A 68 18.21 -11.41 -6.14
C THR A 68 19.26 -12.28 -6.82
N LYS A 69 19.22 -13.60 -6.59
CA LYS A 69 20.13 -14.56 -7.24
C LYS A 69 19.82 -14.75 -8.73
N TYR A 70 18.53 -14.76 -9.10
CA TYR A 70 18.07 -15.02 -10.46
C TYR A 70 16.97 -14.03 -10.89
N PRO A 71 17.34 -12.79 -11.30
CA PRO A 71 16.37 -11.75 -11.65
C PRO A 71 15.46 -12.11 -12.85
N SER A 72 15.99 -12.88 -13.81
CA SER A 72 15.26 -13.34 -15.01
C SER A 72 14.39 -14.57 -14.77
N LEU A 73 14.40 -15.15 -13.56
CA LEU A 73 13.66 -16.37 -13.26
C LEU A 73 12.15 -16.17 -13.46
N ARG A 74 11.52 -17.07 -14.22
CA ARG A 74 10.08 -16.99 -14.51
C ARG A 74 9.25 -17.17 -13.23
N ALA A 75 8.19 -16.37 -13.08
CA ALA A 75 7.29 -16.44 -11.93
C ALA A 75 6.60 -17.82 -11.80
N SER A 76 6.38 -18.53 -12.91
CA SER A 76 5.87 -19.91 -12.93
C SER A 76 6.80 -20.91 -12.24
N ARG A 77 8.12 -20.78 -12.46
CA ARG A 77 9.14 -21.63 -11.80
C ARG A 77 9.17 -21.33 -10.31
N LEU A 78 9.14 -20.05 -9.95
CA LEU A 78 9.12 -19.58 -8.57
C LEU A 78 7.85 -20.06 -7.84
N TYR A 79 6.70 -20.04 -8.51
CA TYR A 79 5.45 -20.60 -8.00
C TYR A 79 5.56 -22.10 -7.70
N ALA A 80 6.13 -22.89 -8.62
CA ALA A 80 6.33 -24.33 -8.37
C ALA A 80 7.24 -24.58 -7.15
N MET A 81 8.30 -23.77 -6.99
CA MET A 81 9.20 -23.84 -5.84
C MET A 81 8.49 -23.52 -4.52
N VAL A 82 7.61 -22.52 -4.51
CA VAL A 82 6.87 -22.08 -3.33
C VAL A 82 5.68 -23.01 -3.03
N ARG A 83 5.06 -23.59 -4.06
CA ARG A 83 4.01 -24.61 -3.91
C ARG A 83 4.54 -25.91 -3.30
N ALA A 84 5.75 -26.34 -3.69
CA ALA A 84 6.43 -27.47 -3.06
C ALA A 84 6.74 -27.23 -1.56
N ARG A 85 6.78 -25.97 -1.12
CA ARG A 85 6.96 -25.56 0.28
C ARG A 85 5.64 -25.38 1.04
N GLY A 86 4.49 -25.66 0.42
CA GLY A 86 3.18 -25.61 1.07
C GLY A 86 2.35 -24.36 0.81
N TYR A 87 2.64 -23.57 -0.23
CA TYR A 87 1.84 -22.38 -0.55
C TYR A 87 0.42 -22.75 -1.04
N PRO A 88 -0.65 -22.25 -0.36
CA PRO A 88 -2.03 -22.61 -0.69
C PRO A 88 -2.71 -21.64 -1.69
N GLY A 89 -2.04 -20.56 -2.10
CA GLY A 89 -2.63 -19.55 -2.97
C GLY A 89 -2.59 -19.91 -4.46
N ALA A 90 -3.41 -19.22 -5.26
CA ALA A 90 -3.48 -19.40 -6.70
C ALA A 90 -2.27 -18.80 -7.44
N ALA A 91 -1.96 -19.37 -8.61
CA ALA A 91 -0.83 -18.94 -9.44
C ALA A 91 -0.96 -17.50 -9.95
N ASP A 92 -2.17 -17.04 -10.28
CA ASP A 92 -2.38 -15.70 -10.85
C ASP A 92 -2.13 -14.59 -9.84
N HIS A 93 -2.70 -14.73 -8.64
CA HIS A 93 -2.43 -13.80 -7.54
C HIS A 93 -0.95 -13.79 -7.16
N PHE A 94 -0.32 -14.97 -7.13
CA PHE A 94 1.12 -15.09 -6.88
C PHE A 94 1.97 -14.34 -7.92
N ARG A 95 1.65 -14.48 -9.21
CA ARG A 95 2.37 -13.79 -10.30
C ARG A 95 2.25 -12.27 -10.19
N ALA A 96 1.05 -11.76 -9.86
CA ALA A 96 0.82 -10.34 -9.66
C ALA A 96 1.65 -9.79 -8.48
N LEU A 97 1.70 -10.52 -7.36
CA LEU A 97 2.53 -10.14 -6.22
C LEU A 97 4.02 -10.18 -6.55
N VAL A 98 4.50 -11.22 -7.24
CA VAL A 98 5.91 -11.34 -7.64
C VAL A 98 6.33 -10.20 -8.58
N ALA A 99 5.45 -9.73 -9.47
CA ALA A 99 5.76 -8.60 -10.36
C ALA A 99 6.08 -7.31 -9.57
N SER A 100 5.45 -7.11 -8.39
CA SER A 100 5.75 -5.97 -7.52
C SER A 100 7.06 -6.13 -6.74
N LEU A 101 7.53 -7.38 -6.56
CA LEU A 101 8.75 -7.72 -5.82
C LEU A 101 10.00 -7.79 -6.69
N ARG A 102 9.86 -7.85 -8.02
CA ARG A 102 11.01 -7.90 -8.92
C ARG A 102 11.81 -6.59 -8.82
N PRO A 103 13.15 -6.67 -8.70
CA PRO A 103 13.98 -5.49 -8.83
C PRO A 103 13.75 -4.90 -10.22
N ARG A 104 13.24 -3.67 -10.28
CA ARG A 104 13.11 -2.95 -11.54
C ARG A 104 14.50 -2.44 -11.91
N PRO A 105 14.92 -2.57 -13.18
CA PRO A 105 16.15 -1.91 -13.63
C PRO A 105 16.05 -0.42 -13.33
N ALA A 106 17.16 0.19 -12.94
CA ALA A 106 17.21 1.63 -12.77
C ALA A 106 16.78 2.30 -14.08
N PRO A 107 15.88 3.30 -14.04
CA PRO A 107 15.49 4.00 -15.25
C PRO A 107 16.74 4.67 -15.84
N GLU A 108 17.11 4.28 -17.06
CA GLU A 108 18.16 4.95 -17.80
C GLU A 108 17.68 6.35 -18.19
N ALA A 109 18.52 7.36 -17.94
CA ALA A 109 18.24 8.72 -18.38
C ALA A 109 18.44 8.80 -19.90
N TYR A 110 17.35 8.76 -20.66
CA TYR A 110 17.39 9.00 -22.10
C TYR A 110 17.30 10.51 -22.38
N LEU A 111 18.08 10.97 -23.36
CA LEU A 111 17.92 12.32 -23.90
C LEU A 111 16.59 12.38 -24.67
N ARG A 112 15.69 13.26 -24.23
CA ARG A 112 14.46 13.54 -24.99
C ARG A 112 14.83 14.39 -26.20
N LEU A 113 14.89 13.76 -27.37
CA LEU A 113 14.96 14.48 -28.64
C LEU A 113 13.63 15.22 -28.86
N ARG A 114 13.72 16.52 -29.08
CA ARG A 114 12.61 17.34 -29.55
C ARG A 114 12.87 17.64 -31.01
N THR A 115 12.00 17.15 -31.88
CA THR A 115 11.94 17.59 -33.27
C THR A 115 11.02 18.79 -33.38
N LEU A 116 11.32 19.69 -34.31
CA LEU A 116 10.42 20.78 -34.66
C LEU A 116 9.27 20.22 -35.51
N PRO A 117 8.05 20.80 -35.44
CA PRO A 117 6.99 20.44 -36.37
C PRO A 117 7.42 20.85 -37.80
N GLY A 118 7.68 19.86 -38.66
CA GLY A 118 7.96 20.06 -40.08
C GLY A 118 9.35 19.62 -40.60
N GLU A 119 10.13 18.86 -39.83
CA GLU A 119 11.26 18.04 -40.35
C GLU A 119 10.79 16.67 -40.84
#